data_AF-X0QU99-F1
#
_entry.id   AF-X0QU99-F1
#
_cell.length_a   1.000
_cell.length_b   1.000
_cell.length_c   1.000
_cell.angle_alpha   90.00
_cell.angle_beta   90.00
_cell.angle_gamma   90.00
#
_symmetry.space_group_name_H-M   'P 1'
#
loop_
_entity.id
_entity.type
_entity.pdbx_description
1 polymer ?
#
loop_
_entity_poly.entity_id
_entity_poly.type
_entity_poly.pdbx_seq_one_letter_code
_entity_poly.pdbx_strand_id
1 'polypeptide(L)'
;MIETTKKLEADGLSKDLIHKLILRSLFLLYLEDRGATDDNLYQQINPKATCYFDILYNVKDTYHLYRKLETHFNGNVFTIKEDEMELVTKEQLAVIRKCFISGNEDTAQVDLFSEWRIFDFSIIQIELLSEIYERFFIRV
;
A
#
# COMPACT_ATOMS: atom_id res chain seq x y z
N MET A 1 6.17 10.70 3.35
CA MET A 1 4.71 10.46 3.29
C MET A 1 3.90 11.75 3.12
N ILE A 2 4.21 12.86 3.83
CA ILE A 2 3.46 14.14 3.69
C ILE A 2 3.41 14.64 2.23
N GLU A 3 4.54 14.62 1.52
CA GLU A 3 4.58 15.06 0.12
C GLU A 3 3.78 14.14 -0.83
N THR A 4 3.80 12.83 -0.58
CA THR A 4 2.95 11.86 -1.30
C THR A 4 1.48 12.19 -1.13
N THR A 5 1.06 12.49 0.11
CA THR A 5 -0.31 12.87 0.41
C THR A 5 -0.69 14.16 -0.31
N LYS A 6 0.15 15.21 -0.26
CA LYS A 6 -0.10 16.46 -0.98
C LYS A 6 -0.25 16.25 -2.50
N LYS A 7 0.61 15.41 -3.09
CA LYS A 7 0.57 15.11 -4.52
C LYS A 7 -0.71 14.38 -4.91
N LEU A 8 -1.09 13.34 -4.17
CA LEU A 8 -2.31 12.60 -4.44
C LEU A 8 -3.58 13.43 -4.18
N GLU A 9 -3.56 14.34 -3.20
CA GLU A 9 -4.65 15.30 -2.98
C GLU A 9 -4.77 16.27 -4.16
N ALA A 10 -3.66 16.79 -4.69
CA ALA A 10 -3.64 17.63 -5.88
C ALA A 10 -4.13 16.88 -7.14
N ASP A 11 -3.89 15.57 -7.23
CA ASP A 11 -4.38 14.67 -8.28
C ASP A 11 -5.83 14.21 -8.06
N GLY A 12 -6.55 14.80 -7.10
CA GLY A 12 -8.00 14.64 -6.93
C GLY A 12 -8.44 13.52 -5.99
N LEU A 13 -7.52 12.80 -5.33
CA LEU A 13 -7.91 11.82 -4.32
C LEU A 13 -8.29 12.50 -3.00
N SER A 14 -9.35 12.00 -2.37
CA SER A 14 -9.70 12.42 -1.02
C SER A 14 -8.63 11.96 -0.01
N LYS A 15 -8.39 12.77 1.02
CA LYS A 15 -7.45 12.44 2.09
C LYS A 15 -7.76 11.12 2.79
N ASP A 16 -9.05 10.79 2.95
CA ASP A 16 -9.50 9.50 3.49
C ASP A 16 -9.00 8.33 2.64
N LEU A 17 -9.23 8.38 1.33
CA LEU A 17 -8.81 7.34 0.40
C LEU A 17 -7.27 7.23 0.34
N ILE A 18 -6.55 8.35 0.34
CA ILE A 18 -5.09 8.36 0.38
C ILE A 18 -4.58 7.64 1.63
N HIS A 19 -5.15 7.94 2.81
CA HIS A 19 -4.76 7.28 4.05
C HIS A 19 -5.03 5.77 4.00
N LYS A 20 -6.20 5.35 3.47
CA LYS A 20 -6.53 3.93 3.30
C LYS A 20 -5.54 3.21 2.38
N LEU A 21 -5.17 3.82 1.24
CA LEU A 21 -4.22 3.24 0.30
C LEU A 21 -2.82 3.09 0.91
N ILE A 22 -2.33 4.13 1.59
CA ILE A 22 -1.04 4.09 2.29
C ILE A 22 -1.04 2.99 3.36
N LEU A 23 -2.14 2.86 4.10
CA LEU A 23 -2.23 1.89 5.19
C LEU A 23 -2.31 0.45 4.70
N ARG A 24 -3.10 0.18 3.66
CA ARG A 24 -3.14 -1.14 2.99
C ARG A 24 -1.75 -1.50 2.47
N SER A 25 -1.03 -0.53 1.90
CA SER A 25 0.35 -0.72 1.42
C SER A 25 1.29 -1.09 2.57
N LEU A 26 1.28 -0.33 3.66
CA LEU A 26 2.08 -0.61 4.86
C LEU A 26 1.81 -2.01 5.41
N PHE A 27 0.53 -2.38 5.50
CA PHE A 27 0.14 -3.67 6.04
C PHE A 27 0.58 -4.84 5.16
N LEU A 28 0.42 -4.73 3.84
CA LEU A 28 0.90 -5.76 2.91
C LEU A 28 2.42 -5.91 2.94
N LEU A 29 3.16 -4.80 2.94
CA LEU A 29 4.63 -4.82 3.08
C LEU A 29 5.06 -5.44 4.41
N TYR A 30 4.34 -5.15 5.50
CA TYR A 30 4.59 -5.78 6.79
C TYR A 30 4.37 -7.30 6.73
N LEU A 31 3.27 -7.77 6.12
CA LEU A 31 3.03 -9.22 6.01
C LEU A 31 4.09 -9.92 5.15
N GLU A 32 4.52 -9.29 4.07
CA GLU A 32 5.58 -9.78 3.17
C GLU A 32 6.90 -9.95 3.93
N ASP A 33 7.34 -8.93 4.68
CA ASP A 33 8.59 -8.99 5.44
C ASP A 33 8.57 -10.00 6.59
N ARG A 34 7.37 -10.30 7.11
CA ARG A 34 7.17 -11.31 8.16
C ARG A 34 7.03 -12.73 7.60
N GLY A 35 7.07 -12.91 6.29
CA GLY A 35 6.82 -14.19 5.63
C GLY A 35 5.39 -14.70 5.83
N ALA A 36 4.46 -13.80 6.16
CA ALA A 36 3.04 -14.11 6.30
C ALA A 36 2.31 -14.11 4.95
N THR A 37 2.94 -13.54 3.91
CA THR A 37 2.59 -13.74 2.50
C THR A 37 3.74 -14.43 1.78
N ASP A 38 3.41 -15.15 0.72
CA ASP A 38 4.37 -15.76 -0.20
C ASP A 38 4.04 -15.34 -1.64
N ASP A 39 4.94 -15.67 -2.58
CA ASP A 39 4.74 -15.40 -4.01
C ASP A 39 3.40 -15.96 -4.51
N ASN A 40 2.90 -17.07 -3.95
CA ASN A 40 1.64 -17.67 -4.37
C ASN A 40 0.45 -16.71 -4.18
N LEU A 41 0.46 -15.89 -3.13
CA LEU A 41 -0.59 -14.89 -2.92
C LEU A 41 -0.69 -13.94 -4.11
N TYR A 42 0.46 -13.43 -4.59
CA TYR A 42 0.53 -12.46 -5.68
C TYR A 42 0.33 -13.13 -7.04
N GLN A 43 0.90 -14.34 -7.24
CA GLN A 43 0.77 -15.11 -8.47
C GLN A 43 -0.67 -15.55 -8.77
N GLN A 44 -1.50 -15.76 -7.75
CA GLN A 44 -2.94 -16.00 -7.92
C GLN A 44 -3.67 -14.82 -8.56
N ILE A 45 -3.10 -13.61 -8.50
CA ILE A 45 -3.68 -12.39 -9.06
C ILE A 45 -3.03 -12.08 -10.41
N ASN A 46 -1.69 -12.10 -10.43
CA ASN A 46 -0.90 -11.89 -11.62
C ASN A 46 0.25 -12.90 -11.63
N PRO A 47 0.28 -13.88 -12.56
CA PRO A 47 1.28 -14.95 -12.57
C PRO A 47 2.74 -14.51 -12.64
N LYS A 48 3.00 -13.24 -12.98
CA LYS A 48 4.35 -12.65 -13.03
C LYS A 48 4.71 -11.87 -11.76
N ALA A 49 3.78 -11.67 -10.85
CA ALA A 49 4.01 -10.93 -9.63
C ALA A 49 4.73 -11.80 -8.60
N THR A 50 5.77 -11.22 -8.00
CA THR A 50 6.60 -11.84 -6.97
C THR A 50 6.50 -11.10 -5.64
N CYS A 51 6.09 -9.82 -5.68
CA CYS A 51 5.91 -8.99 -4.49
C CYS A 51 4.68 -8.08 -4.62
N TYR A 52 4.31 -7.41 -3.53
CA TYR A 52 3.23 -6.43 -3.53
C TYR A 52 3.40 -5.33 -4.59
N PHE A 53 4.62 -4.85 -4.83
CA PHE A 53 4.84 -3.77 -5.80
C PHE A 53 4.54 -4.15 -7.24
N ASP A 54 4.64 -5.44 -7.59
CA ASP A 54 4.29 -5.93 -8.93
C ASP A 54 2.78 -5.79 -9.19
N ILE A 55 1.98 -5.89 -8.13
CA ILE A 55 0.52 -5.74 -8.18
C ILE A 55 0.12 -4.27 -8.43
N LEU A 56 0.87 -3.31 -7.89
CA LEU A 56 0.59 -1.87 -8.01
C LEU A 56 0.67 -1.33 -9.46
N TYR A 57 1.19 -2.11 -10.41
CA TYR A 57 1.21 -1.72 -11.83
C TYR A 57 -0.18 -1.74 -12.49
N ASN A 58 -1.17 -2.41 -11.88
CA ASN A 58 -2.51 -2.56 -12.41
C ASN A 58 -3.56 -2.30 -11.33
N VAL A 59 -4.48 -1.38 -11.60
CA VAL A 59 -5.56 -1.00 -10.67
C VAL A 59 -6.46 -2.20 -10.35
N LYS A 60 -6.83 -3.02 -11.35
CA LYS A 60 -7.70 -4.18 -11.12
C LYS A 60 -7.03 -5.21 -10.24
N ASP A 61 -5.76 -5.51 -10.50
CA ASP A 61 -4.97 -6.48 -9.69
C ASP A 61 -4.83 -5.96 -8.26
N THR A 62 -4.57 -4.66 -8.09
CA THR A 62 -4.48 -3.98 -6.79
C THR A 62 -5.77 -4.10 -5.98
N TYR A 63 -6.92 -3.81 -6.58
CA TYR A 63 -8.20 -3.92 -5.90
C TYR A 63 -8.62 -5.37 -5.66
N HIS A 64 -8.22 -6.31 -6.51
CA HIS A 64 -8.40 -7.74 -6.24
C HIS A 64 -7.60 -8.18 -5.00
N LEU A 65 -6.35 -7.73 -4.86
CA LEU A 65 -5.55 -7.99 -3.67
C LEU A 65 -6.17 -7.35 -2.42
N TYR A 66 -6.61 -6.09 -2.52
CA TYR A 66 -7.25 -5.41 -1.40
C TYR A 66 -8.53 -6.12 -0.95
N ARG A 67 -9.35 -6.63 -1.88
CA ARG A 67 -10.55 -7.40 -1.53
C ARG A 67 -10.23 -8.72 -0.81
N LYS A 68 -9.15 -9.41 -1.23
CA LYS A 68 -8.64 -10.56 -0.46
C LYS A 68 -8.23 -10.12 0.95
N LEU A 69 -7.51 -9.01 1.07
CA LEU A 69 -7.09 -8.46 2.36
C LEU A 69 -8.28 -8.14 3.28
N GLU A 70 -9.31 -7.46 2.75
CA GLU A 70 -10.55 -7.14 3.46
C GLU A 70 -11.27 -8.41 3.96
N THR A 71 -11.36 -9.45 3.13
CA THR A 71 -12.04 -10.71 3.49
C THR A 71 -11.31 -11.47 4.60
N HIS A 72 -9.97 -11.46 4.59
CA HIS A 72 -9.16 -12.14 5.59
C HIS A 72 -9.02 -11.34 6.90
N PHE A 73 -9.05 -10.02 6.81
CA PHE A 73 -8.89 -9.11 7.94
C PHE A 73 -10.16 -8.26 8.08
N ASN A 74 -11.16 -8.79 8.80
CA ASN A 74 -12.45 -8.16 9.11
C ASN A 74 -12.35 -6.92 10.04
N GLY A 75 -11.41 -6.01 9.76
CA GLY A 75 -11.22 -4.75 10.46
C GLY A 75 -11.78 -3.58 9.64
N ASN A 76 -12.41 -2.61 10.32
CA ASN A 76 -12.93 -1.37 9.72
C ASN A 76 -11.86 -0.61 8.88
N VAL A 77 -10.60 -0.84 9.23
CA VAL A 77 -9.37 -0.26 8.67
C VAL A 77 -9.16 -0.58 7.19
N PHE A 78 -9.58 -1.77 6.72
CA PHE A 78 -9.32 -2.21 5.35
C PHE A 78 -10.55 -2.15 4.44
N THR A 79 -11.67 -1.58 4.92
CA THR A 79 -12.93 -1.48 4.18
C THR A 79 -12.76 -0.76 2.84
N ILE A 80 -13.23 -1.39 1.76
CA ILE A 80 -13.17 -0.88 0.39
C ILE A 80 -14.58 -0.44 -0.01
N LYS A 81 -14.74 0.86 -0.30
CA LYS A 81 -15.99 1.33 -0.92
C LYS A 81 -16.02 0.91 -2.40
N GLU A 82 -17.24 0.69 -2.92
CA GLU A 82 -17.44 0.21 -4.29
C GLU A 82 -16.87 1.15 -5.36
N ASP A 83 -16.86 2.46 -5.10
CA ASP A 83 -16.38 3.49 -6.01
C ASP A 83 -14.85 3.66 -6.02
N GLU A 84 -14.13 3.12 -5.03
CA GLU A 84 -12.69 3.37 -4.90
C GLU A 84 -11.90 2.92 -6.14
N MET A 85 -12.28 1.78 -6.75
CA MET A 85 -11.60 1.27 -7.95
C MET A 85 -11.77 2.19 -9.18
N GLU A 86 -12.86 2.95 -9.24
CA GLU A 86 -13.12 3.91 -10.31
C GLU A 86 -12.42 5.25 -10.07
N LEU A 87 -12.17 5.59 -8.81
CA LEU A 87 -11.50 6.83 -8.40
C LEU A 87 -9.98 6.76 -8.51
N VAL A 88 -9.39 5.57 -8.35
CA VAL A 88 -7.93 5.39 -8.32
C VAL A 88 -7.36 5.10 -9.70
N THR A 89 -6.32 5.86 -10.07
CA THR A 89 -5.60 5.71 -11.34
C THR A 89 -4.28 4.96 -11.17
N LYS A 90 -3.75 4.45 -12.28
CA LYS A 90 -2.44 3.78 -12.32
C LYS A 90 -1.31 4.74 -11.90
N GLU A 91 -1.42 6.01 -12.27
CA GLU A 91 -0.44 7.05 -11.98
C GLU A 91 -0.37 7.32 -10.48
N GLN A 92 -1.52 7.35 -9.80
CA GLN A 92 -1.60 7.47 -8.34
C GLN A 92 -1.02 6.23 -7.62
N LEU A 93 -1.26 5.02 -8.14
CA LEU A 93 -0.61 3.81 -7.62
C LEU A 93 0.91 3.84 -7.82
N ALA A 94 1.40 4.41 -8.93
CA ALA A 94 2.83 4.60 -9.15
C ALA A 94 3.44 5.58 -8.14
N VAL A 95 2.72 6.65 -7.77
CA VAL A 95 3.11 7.57 -6.69
C VAL A 95 3.20 6.86 -5.34
N ILE A 96 2.22 6.00 -5.02
CA ILE A 96 2.25 5.17 -3.80
C ILE A 96 3.46 4.24 -3.82
N ARG A 97 3.69 3.53 -4.93
CA ARG A 97 4.84 2.64 -5.08
C ARG A 97 6.16 3.37 -4.87
N LYS A 98 6.35 4.52 -5.53
CA LYS A 98 7.55 5.36 -5.38
C LYS A 98 7.75 5.79 -3.92
N CYS A 99 6.67 6.13 -3.22
CA CYS A 99 6.73 6.51 -1.81
C CYS A 99 7.37 5.45 -0.91
N PHE A 100 7.20 4.16 -1.21
CA PHE A 100 7.74 3.05 -0.40
C PHE A 100 9.11 2.53 -0.88
N ILE A 101 9.47 2.80 -2.14
CA ILE A 101 10.78 2.44 -2.69
C ILE A 101 11.80 3.51 -2.34
N SER A 102 11.68 4.72 -2.87
CA SER A 102 12.70 5.77 -2.75
C SER A 102 12.27 7.00 -1.96
N GLY A 103 11.04 7.03 -1.46
CA GLY A 103 10.44 8.23 -0.90
C GLY A 103 9.98 9.20 -1.99
N ASN A 104 9.11 10.15 -1.62
CA ASN A 104 8.61 11.16 -2.56
C ASN A 104 9.44 12.43 -2.45
N GLU A 105 10.66 12.40 -2.98
CA GLU A 105 11.45 13.60 -3.25
C GLU A 105 11.26 13.98 -4.73
N ASP A 106 10.84 15.22 -4.99
CA ASP A 106 10.83 15.85 -6.32
C ASP A 106 12.25 16.18 -6.82
N THR A 107 13.27 15.62 -6.19
CA THR A 107 14.63 15.70 -6.67
C THR A 107 14.80 14.76 -7.86
N ALA A 108 15.38 15.27 -8.94
CA ALA A 108 15.89 14.50 -10.08
C ALA A 108 17.06 13.57 -9.69
N GLN A 109 17.01 12.95 -8.51
CA GLN A 109 17.89 11.85 -8.16
C GLN A 109 17.44 10.64 -8.97
N VAL A 110 18.40 10.09 -9.72
CA VAL A 110 18.27 8.79 -10.36
C VAL A 110 17.90 7.79 -9.27
N ASP A 111 16.82 7.05 -9.46
CA ASP A 111 16.51 5.83 -8.70
C ASP A 111 17.64 4.83 -8.99
N LEU A 112 18.79 5.00 -8.34
CA LEU A 112 19.97 4.16 -8.51
C LEU A 112 19.72 2.74 -7.96
N PHE A 113 18.69 2.59 -7.12
CA PHE A 113 18.27 1.32 -6.54
C PHE A 113 16.73 1.22 -6.51
N SER A 114 16.12 0.94 -7.67
CA SER A 114 14.65 0.71 -7.78
C SER A 114 14.12 -0.45 -6.95
N GLU A 115 15.02 -1.24 -6.34
CA GLU A 115 14.72 -2.39 -5.49
C GLU A 115 15.05 -2.13 -4.00
N TRP A 116 15.65 -0.98 -3.66
CA TRP A 116 15.95 -0.65 -2.27
C TRP A 116 14.71 -0.08 -1.60
N ARG A 117 13.98 -0.93 -0.89
CA ARG A 117 12.89 -0.49 -0.02
C ARG A 117 13.45 0.32 1.15
N ILE A 118 13.00 1.57 1.32
CA ILE A 118 13.35 2.38 2.50
C ILE A 118 12.73 1.84 3.80
N PHE A 119 11.73 0.96 3.71
CA PHE A 119 11.12 0.29 4.85
C PHE A 119 11.48 -1.20 4.89
N ASP A 120 12.15 -1.60 5.97
CA ASP A 120 12.38 -2.98 6.38
C ASP A 120 11.60 -3.24 7.68
N PHE A 121 10.48 -3.96 7.59
CA PHE A 121 9.63 -4.32 8.71
C PHE A 121 10.08 -5.59 9.44
N SER A 122 11.16 -6.25 9.00
CA SER A 122 11.75 -7.38 9.74
C SER A 122 12.33 -6.96 11.10
N ILE A 123 12.67 -5.67 11.23
CA ILE A 123 13.26 -5.05 12.43
C ILE A 123 12.21 -4.32 13.29
N ILE A 124 11.00 -4.06 12.75
CA ILE A 124 9.95 -3.31 13.46
C ILE A 124 9.19 -4.23 14.42
N GLN A 125 8.96 -3.78 15.65
CA GLN A 125 8.32 -4.57 16.71
C GLN A 125 6.84 -4.89 16.38
N ILE A 126 6.32 -6.01 16.90
CA ILE A 126 4.96 -6.51 16.59
C ILE A 126 3.86 -5.52 17.02
N GLU A 127 4.20 -4.62 17.94
CA GLU A 127 3.41 -3.52 18.48
C GLU A 127 2.98 -2.53 17.39
N LEU A 128 3.65 -2.45 16.23
CA LEU A 128 3.19 -1.59 15.12
C LEU A 128 1.80 -2.03 14.60
N LEU A 129 1.50 -3.33 14.59
CA LEU A 129 0.16 -3.81 14.24
C LEU A 129 -0.85 -3.30 15.26
N SER A 130 -0.57 -3.50 16.55
CA SER A 130 -1.41 -3.04 17.65
C SER A 130 -1.60 -1.51 17.62
N GLU A 131 -0.56 -0.74 17.35
CA GLU A 131 -0.62 0.72 17.19
C GLU A 131 -1.42 1.16 15.96
N ILE A 132 -1.28 0.46 14.83
CA ILE A 132 -2.13 0.67 13.65
C ILE A 132 -3.58 0.45 14.08
N TYR A 133 -3.92 -0.71 14.63
CA TYR A 133 -5.27 -1.02 15.07
C TYR A 133 -5.81 0.01 16.09
N GLU A 134 -5.06 0.37 17.12
CA GLU A 134 -5.47 1.32 18.17
C GLU A 134 -5.68 2.74 17.63
N ARG A 135 -4.75 3.27 16.81
CA ARG A 135 -4.87 4.64 16.26
C ARG A 135 -6.08 4.80 15.33
N PHE A 136 -6.59 3.72 14.73
CA PHE A 136 -7.83 3.74 13.95
C PHE A 136 -9.09 3.48 14.78
N PHE A 137 -8.98 2.85 15.96
CA PHE A 137 -10.13 2.63 16.86
C PHE A 137 -10.38 3.80 17.83
N ILE A 138 -9.36 4.59 18.16
CA ILE A 138 -9.45 5.71 19.12
C ILE A 138 -10.16 6.95 18.52
N ARG A 139 -10.49 6.96 17.23
CA ARG A 139 -11.32 8.00 16.61
C ARG A 139 -12.68 7.45 16.19
N VAL A 140 -13.51 7.16 17.19
CA VAL A 140 -14.98 7.13 17.08
C VAL A 140 -15.53 8.29 17.90
#